data_AF-A0AAV8Z8H2-F1
#
_entry.id   AF-A0AAV8Z8H2-F1
#
_cell.length_a   1.000
_cell.length_b   1.000
_cell.length_c   1.000
_cell.angle_alpha   90.00
_cell.angle_beta   90.00
_cell.angle_gamma   90.00
#
_symmetry.space_group_name_H-M   'P 1'
#
loop_
_entity.id
_entity.type
_entity.pdbx_description
1 polymer ?
#
loop_
_entity_poly.entity_id
_entity_poly.type
_entity_poly.pdbx_seq_one_letter_code
_entity_poly.pdbx_strand_id
1 'polypeptide(L)'
;MRYKRVQTGYNGMKKREVPELRLLYPNGSLVFPPFSNDQYRHDIHAAQYRCRLKSALGIVVSREVHVKAGTLVCNHFVYFLTTQCLTPEQEDMLRTIHKECEAVTGVTEEVGHKAIAGEIPPDASIKQHALCFAKKMGCHNEAGDVQVDKIRENLKLVIPDDAVVEDLIAKCVVQQATPEDTAFETAKCIYNMKLL
;
A
#
# COMPACT_ATOMS: atom_id res chain seq x y z
N MET A 1 2.80 -25.02 32.39
CA MET A 1 4.18 -24.63 32.04
C MET A 1 4.17 -23.19 31.53
N ARG A 2 4.93 -22.27 32.13
CA ARG A 2 5.04 -20.88 31.65
C ARG A 2 6.10 -20.82 30.55
N TYR A 3 5.68 -20.62 29.31
CA TYR A 3 6.59 -20.42 28.18
C TYR A 3 6.83 -18.93 27.98
N LYS A 4 8.08 -18.51 27.83
CA LYS A 4 8.43 -17.12 27.51
C LYS A 4 8.94 -17.06 26.08
N ARG A 5 8.14 -16.48 25.20
CA ARG A 5 8.49 -16.25 23.79
C ARG A 5 9.27 -14.94 23.70
N VAL A 6 10.45 -14.97 23.08
CA VAL A 6 11.33 -13.81 22.91
C VAL A 6 11.83 -13.76 21.48
N GLN A 7 11.77 -12.59 20.86
CA GLN A 7 12.25 -12.36 19.51
C GLN A 7 13.71 -11.89 19.56
N THR A 8 14.55 -12.51 18.75
CA THR A 8 16.00 -12.25 18.71
C THR A 8 16.44 -11.92 17.30
N GLY A 9 17.42 -11.02 17.16
CA GLY A 9 18.12 -10.83 15.88
C GLY A 9 19.01 -12.03 15.56
N TYR A 10 19.62 -12.04 14.37
CA TYR A 10 20.53 -13.09 13.90
C TYR A 10 21.59 -13.52 14.93
N ASN A 11 22.15 -12.56 15.69
CA ASN A 11 23.17 -12.81 16.72
C ASN A 11 22.62 -13.34 18.06
N GLY A 12 21.34 -13.71 18.15
CA GLY A 12 20.71 -14.19 19.39
C GLY A 12 20.43 -13.10 20.45
N MET A 13 20.80 -11.85 20.18
CA MET A 13 20.50 -10.71 21.05
C MET A 13 19.01 -10.37 21.02
N LYS A 14 18.43 -10.18 22.22
CA LYS A 14 17.05 -9.71 22.37
C LYS A 14 16.95 -8.30 21.77
N LYS A 15 16.05 -8.13 20.80
CA LYS A 15 15.80 -6.81 20.22
C LYS A 15 14.90 -6.00 21.15
N ARG A 16 15.23 -4.71 21.29
CA ARG A 16 14.41 -3.74 22.03
C ARG A 16 13.25 -3.28 21.16
N GLU A 17 12.16 -2.93 21.81
CA GLU A 17 11.07 -2.18 21.17
C GLU A 17 11.63 -0.88 20.61
N VAL A 18 11.20 -0.54 19.41
CA VAL A 18 11.42 0.77 18.81
C VAL A 18 10.03 1.31 18.61
N PRO A 19 9.61 2.33 19.39
CA PRO A 19 8.29 2.93 19.25
C PRO A 19 8.00 3.19 17.78
N GLU A 20 6.79 2.85 17.35
CA GLU A 20 6.25 3.08 16.00
C GLU A 20 6.87 2.24 14.87
N LEU A 21 8.04 1.61 15.05
CA LEU A 21 8.70 0.83 13.98
C LEU A 21 8.80 -0.67 14.27
N ARG A 22 8.80 -1.08 15.54
CA ARG A 22 8.87 -2.51 15.93
C ARG A 22 8.27 -2.73 17.31
N LEU A 23 7.05 -3.25 17.34
CA LEU A 23 6.28 -3.52 18.55
C LEU A 23 6.44 -4.98 18.99
N LEU A 24 6.71 -5.18 20.28
CA LEU A 24 6.83 -6.51 20.89
C LEU A 24 5.69 -6.74 21.88
N TYR A 25 4.81 -7.68 21.58
CA TYR A 25 3.68 -7.99 22.46
C TYR A 25 4.05 -9.04 23.53
N PRO A 26 3.36 -9.05 24.70
CA PRO A 26 3.61 -10.04 25.77
C PRO A 26 3.38 -11.50 25.36
N ASN A 27 2.51 -11.74 24.36
CA ASN A 27 2.32 -13.06 23.75
C ASN A 27 3.51 -13.49 22.85
N GLY A 28 4.50 -12.62 22.69
CA GLY A 28 5.72 -12.77 21.91
C GLY A 28 5.54 -12.58 20.39
N SER A 29 4.44 -11.98 19.96
CA SER A 29 4.27 -11.47 18.60
C SER A 29 5.18 -10.27 18.37
N LEU A 30 5.70 -10.16 17.13
CA LEU A 30 6.49 -9.05 16.64
C LEU A 30 5.72 -8.38 15.51
N VAL A 31 5.45 -7.09 15.63
CA VAL A 31 4.71 -6.32 14.62
C VAL A 31 5.59 -5.18 14.12
N PHE A 32 5.62 -5.00 12.80
CA PHE A 32 6.26 -3.88 12.12
C PHE A 32 5.14 -2.98 11.56
N PRO A 33 4.85 -1.84 12.20
CA PRO A 33 3.85 -0.90 11.70
C PRO A 33 4.29 -0.24 10.39
N PRO A 34 3.36 0.34 9.62
CA PRO A 34 3.71 1.25 8.53
C PRO A 34 4.56 2.42 9.04
N PHE A 35 5.45 2.91 8.19
CA PHE A 35 6.40 3.98 8.52
C PHE A 35 6.66 4.83 7.28
N SER A 36 7.02 6.10 7.47
CA SER A 36 7.38 7.00 6.38
C SER A 36 8.82 6.77 5.91
N ASN A 37 9.17 7.18 4.70
CA ASN A 37 10.51 6.91 4.13
C ASN A 37 11.66 7.42 5.02
N ASP A 38 11.49 8.56 5.71
CA ASP A 38 12.45 9.14 6.65
C ASP A 38 12.64 8.30 7.92
N GLN A 39 11.69 7.43 8.25
CA GLN A 39 11.77 6.49 9.38
C GLN A 39 12.37 5.13 8.98
N TYR A 40 12.79 4.95 7.71
CA TYR A 40 13.39 3.71 7.26
C TYR A 40 14.65 3.37 8.04
N ARG A 41 14.70 2.14 8.58
CA ARG A 41 15.85 1.61 9.30
C ARG A 41 16.26 0.25 8.79
N HIS A 42 17.46 0.15 8.25
CA HIS A 42 17.99 -1.12 7.73
C HIS A 42 18.00 -2.24 8.80
N ASP A 43 18.23 -1.91 10.08
CA ASP A 43 18.27 -2.89 11.17
C ASP A 43 16.88 -3.35 11.66
N ILE A 44 15.82 -2.80 11.06
CA ILE A 44 14.42 -3.16 11.30
C ILE A 44 13.80 -3.73 10.02
N HIS A 45 13.89 -2.96 8.94
CA HIS A 45 13.18 -3.13 7.68
C HIS A 45 13.96 -3.93 6.62
N ALA A 46 15.22 -4.27 6.85
CA ALA A 46 16.01 -5.15 5.98
C ALA A 46 16.77 -6.20 6.79
N ALA A 47 16.16 -6.64 7.91
CA ALA A 47 16.81 -7.47 8.91
C ALA A 47 16.25 -8.89 8.98
N GLN A 48 17.04 -9.79 9.54
CA GLN A 48 16.67 -11.18 9.79
C GLN A 48 16.23 -11.37 11.25
N TYR A 49 15.12 -12.08 11.44
CA TYR A 49 14.51 -12.36 12.73
C TYR A 49 14.34 -13.86 12.97
N ARG A 50 14.46 -14.28 14.23
CA ARG A 50 14.14 -15.64 14.68
C ARG A 50 13.33 -15.59 15.97
N CYS A 51 12.30 -16.41 16.05
CA CYS A 51 11.51 -16.59 17.26
C CYS A 51 12.18 -17.65 18.13
N ARG A 52 12.38 -17.32 19.41
CA ARG A 52 13.00 -18.22 20.39
C ARG A 52 12.05 -18.50 21.54
N LEU A 53 11.79 -19.78 21.79
CA LEU A 53 10.99 -20.26 22.90
C LEU A 53 11.92 -20.86 23.95
N LYS A 54 11.88 -20.32 25.18
CA LYS A 54 12.63 -20.86 26.32
C LYS A 54 11.67 -21.56 27.30
N SER A 55 12.02 -22.79 27.65
CA SER A 55 11.36 -23.57 28.70
C SER A 55 12.40 -24.15 29.66
N ALA A 56 11.95 -24.82 30.73
CA ALA A 56 12.84 -25.55 31.63
C ALA A 56 13.60 -26.71 30.93
N LEU A 57 13.03 -27.28 29.87
CA LEU A 57 13.61 -28.39 29.11
C LEU A 57 14.63 -27.95 28.06
N GLY A 58 14.80 -26.64 27.87
CA GLY A 58 15.71 -26.09 26.88
C GLY A 58 15.04 -25.06 25.97
N ILE A 59 15.63 -24.89 24.80
CA ILE A 59 15.39 -23.76 23.92
C ILE A 59 15.09 -24.26 22.51
N VAL A 60 13.97 -23.82 21.96
CA VAL A 60 13.58 -24.08 20.58
C VAL A 60 13.67 -22.77 19.80
N VAL A 61 14.25 -22.83 18.59
CA VAL A 61 14.43 -21.66 17.70
C VAL A 61 13.70 -21.94 16.39
N SER A 62 12.97 -20.94 15.88
CA SER A 62 12.30 -21.02 14.59
C SER A 62 13.28 -20.92 13.42
N ARG A 63 12.77 -21.17 12.20
CA ARG A 63 13.43 -20.74 10.96
C ARG A 63 13.67 -19.23 10.93
N GLU A 64 14.57 -18.83 10.05
CA GLU A 64 14.91 -17.44 9.79
C GLU A 64 13.84 -16.73 8.96
N VAL A 65 13.43 -15.55 9.42
CA VAL A 65 12.47 -14.69 8.76
C VAL A 65 13.20 -13.47 8.24
N HIS A 66 13.21 -13.30 6.92
CA HIS A 66 13.82 -12.16 6.25
C HIS A 66 12.77 -11.06 6.09
N VAL A 67 12.93 -9.95 6.81
CA VAL A 67 12.06 -8.78 6.67
C VAL A 67 12.66 -7.86 5.61
N LYS A 68 11.82 -7.42 4.68
CA LYS A 68 12.12 -6.37 3.71
C LYS A 68 10.98 -5.36 3.76
N ALA A 69 11.29 -4.07 3.83
CA ALA A 69 10.30 -3.05 3.52
C ALA A 69 10.07 -3.06 2.02
N GLY A 70 8.80 -3.10 1.66
CA GLY A 70 8.34 -2.70 0.34
C GLY A 70 7.46 -1.48 0.51
N THR A 71 7.39 -0.65 -0.52
CA THR A 71 6.32 0.33 -0.65
C THR A 71 5.01 -0.44 -0.63
N LEU A 72 4.17 -0.18 0.37
CA LEU A 72 2.79 -0.62 0.37
C LEU A 72 2.08 0.13 -0.76
N VAL A 73 2.07 -0.45 -1.96
CA VAL A 73 1.08 -0.11 -3.00
C VAL A 73 -0.21 -0.86 -2.63
N CYS A 74 -0.71 -0.54 -1.44
CA CYS A 74 -1.95 -1.03 -0.89
C CYS A 74 -2.47 0.14 -0.07
N ASN A 75 -3.27 0.98 -0.74
CA ASN A 75 -4.04 2.00 -0.06
C ASN A 75 -4.98 1.24 0.90
N HIS A 76 -4.64 1.07 2.18
CA HIS A 76 -5.48 0.39 3.19
C HIS A 76 -4.95 0.58 4.62
N PHE A 77 -5.63 1.38 5.43
CA PHE A 77 -5.80 1.26 6.88
C PHE A 77 -7.09 2.04 7.16
N VAL A 78 -8.18 1.51 7.73
CA VAL A 78 -8.28 0.85 9.02
C VAL A 78 -9.51 -0.09 9.03
N TYR A 79 -9.34 -1.38 9.30
CA TYR A 79 -9.92 -2.05 10.47
C TYR A 79 -9.32 -3.46 10.63
N PHE A 80 -9.07 -3.82 11.87
CA PHE A 80 -8.34 -5.01 12.29
C PHE A 80 -8.96 -6.32 11.77
N LEU A 81 -8.12 -7.22 11.24
CA LEU A 81 -8.27 -8.70 11.10
C LEU A 81 -8.57 -9.33 9.72
N THR A 82 -8.83 -8.59 8.64
CA THR A 82 -8.88 -9.21 7.31
C THR A 82 -7.80 -8.65 6.39
N THR A 83 -6.64 -9.29 6.38
CA THR A 83 -5.61 -9.11 5.36
C THR A 83 -6.14 -9.59 4.00
N GLN A 84 -6.85 -8.73 3.29
CA GLN A 84 -6.90 -8.78 1.84
C GLN A 84 -6.21 -7.52 1.32
N CYS A 85 -4.89 -7.60 1.29
CA CYS A 85 -4.13 -6.87 0.27
C CYS A 85 -4.56 -7.40 -1.10
N LEU A 86 -4.32 -6.61 -2.16
CA LEU A 86 -4.40 -7.09 -3.54
C LEU A 86 -3.77 -8.48 -3.65
N THR A 87 -4.40 -9.39 -4.40
CA THR A 87 -3.80 -10.69 -4.68
C THR A 87 -2.48 -10.50 -5.43
N PRO A 88 -1.54 -11.47 -5.38
CA PRO A 88 -0.29 -11.36 -6.14
C PRO A 88 -0.53 -11.12 -7.65
N GLU A 89 -1.61 -11.68 -8.19
CA GLU A 89 -2.06 -11.47 -9.56
C GLU A 89 -2.49 -10.02 -9.82
N GLN A 90 -3.28 -9.45 -8.92
CA GLN A 90 -3.70 -8.05 -9.03
C GLN A 90 -2.53 -7.08 -8.85
N GLU A 91 -1.59 -7.37 -7.94
CA GLU A 91 -0.38 -6.58 -7.76
C GLU A 91 0.48 -6.57 -9.05
N ASP A 92 0.71 -7.73 -9.64
CA ASP A 92 1.49 -7.85 -10.88
C ASP A 92 0.82 -7.15 -12.06
N MET A 93 -0.51 -7.24 -12.14
CA MET A 93 -1.31 -6.48 -13.11
C MET A 93 -1.12 -4.96 -12.94
N LEU A 94 -1.27 -4.44 -11.72
CA LEU A 94 -1.11 -3.00 -11.46
C LEU A 94 0.32 -2.52 -11.74
N ARG A 95 1.33 -3.33 -11.38
CA ARG A 95 2.74 -3.05 -11.69
C ARG A 95 3.00 -3.02 -13.20
N THR A 96 2.38 -3.93 -13.95
CA THR A 96 2.52 -3.99 -15.40
C THR A 96 1.90 -2.76 -16.06
N ILE A 97 0.66 -2.40 -15.68
CA ILE A 97 -0.02 -1.20 -16.18
C ILE A 97 0.79 0.06 -15.87
N HIS A 98 1.30 0.18 -14.63
CA HIS A 98 2.12 1.32 -14.23
C HIS A 98 3.36 1.45 -15.12
N LYS A 99 4.14 0.37 -15.30
CA LYS A 99 5.33 0.36 -16.16
C LYS A 99 5.02 0.73 -17.61
N GLU A 100 3.92 0.23 -18.16
CA GLU A 100 3.49 0.57 -19.52
C GLU A 100 3.13 2.07 -19.63
N CYS A 101 2.42 2.61 -18.64
CA CYS A 101 2.07 4.02 -18.62
C CYS A 101 3.28 4.93 -18.35
N GLU A 102 4.24 4.52 -17.51
CA GLU A 102 5.52 5.21 -17.33
C GLU A 102 6.28 5.29 -18.66
N ALA A 103 6.34 4.21 -19.42
CA ALA A 103 7.03 4.17 -20.71
C ALA A 103 6.41 5.14 -21.75
N VAL A 104 5.10 5.41 -21.66
CA VAL A 104 4.40 6.35 -22.56
C VAL A 104 4.50 7.79 -22.08
N THR A 105 4.35 8.02 -20.78
CA THR A 105 4.20 9.38 -20.22
C THR A 105 5.50 9.99 -19.75
N GLY A 106 6.52 9.18 -19.50
CA GLY A 106 7.80 9.63 -18.95
C GLY A 106 7.70 10.08 -17.49
N VAL A 107 6.59 9.83 -16.79
CA VAL A 107 6.47 10.08 -15.35
C VAL A 107 7.56 9.31 -14.63
N THR A 108 8.33 10.02 -13.81
CA THR A 108 9.32 9.40 -12.93
C THR A 108 8.68 9.05 -11.59
N GLU A 109 9.27 8.08 -10.90
CA GLU A 109 8.84 7.71 -9.54
C GLU A 109 8.84 8.92 -8.57
N GLU A 110 9.77 9.86 -8.74
CA GLU A 110 9.84 11.10 -7.97
C GLU A 110 8.61 11.99 -8.16
N VAL A 111 8.18 12.15 -9.42
CA VAL A 111 6.97 12.92 -9.77
C VAL A 111 5.73 12.26 -9.19
N GLY A 112 5.64 10.93 -9.27
CA GLY A 112 4.55 10.17 -8.66
C GLY A 112 4.44 10.39 -7.15
N HIS A 113 5.55 10.29 -6.42
CA HIS A 113 5.57 10.52 -4.97
C HIS A 113 5.19 11.95 -4.58
N LYS A 114 5.69 12.96 -5.31
CA LYS A 114 5.31 14.37 -5.08
C LYS A 114 3.84 14.62 -5.34
N ALA A 115 3.29 14.06 -6.41
CA ALA A 115 1.88 14.18 -6.73
C ALA A 115 0.98 13.57 -5.65
N ILE A 116 1.38 12.44 -5.06
CA ILE A 116 0.72 11.83 -3.89
C ILE A 116 0.77 12.75 -2.67
N ALA A 117 1.87 13.47 -2.48
CA ALA A 117 1.99 14.49 -1.43
C ALA A 117 1.21 15.79 -1.73
N GLY A 118 0.51 15.86 -2.87
CA GLY A 118 -0.24 17.04 -3.32
C GLY A 118 0.60 18.06 -4.10
N GLU A 119 1.89 17.80 -4.29
CA GLU A 119 2.80 18.60 -5.09
C GLU A 119 2.78 18.12 -6.54
N ILE A 120 1.90 18.71 -7.35
CA ILE A 120 1.78 18.38 -8.76
C ILE A 120 2.84 19.19 -9.54
N PRO A 121 3.79 18.54 -10.22
CA PRO A 121 4.73 19.27 -11.06
C PRO A 121 3.99 19.94 -12.23
N PRO A 122 4.58 21.02 -12.78
CA PRO A 122 3.91 21.85 -13.78
C PRO A 122 3.70 21.13 -15.13
N ASP A 123 4.40 20.02 -15.37
CA ASP A 123 4.24 19.22 -16.57
C ASP A 123 3.04 18.27 -16.47
N ALA A 124 2.34 18.09 -17.60
CA ALA A 124 1.10 17.33 -17.66
C ALA A 124 1.28 15.80 -17.50
N SER A 125 2.51 15.32 -17.29
CA SER A 125 2.86 13.89 -17.31
C SER A 125 2.03 13.08 -16.31
N ILE A 126 1.82 13.59 -15.09
CA ILE A 126 1.08 12.88 -14.05
C ILE A 126 -0.42 12.74 -14.39
N LYS A 127 -1.01 13.75 -15.03
CA LYS A 127 -2.42 13.71 -15.46
C LYS A 127 -2.60 12.76 -16.65
N GLN A 128 -1.64 12.76 -17.56
CA GLN A 128 -1.57 11.80 -18.66
C GLN A 128 -1.38 10.36 -18.15
N HIS A 129 -0.57 10.18 -17.10
CA HIS A 129 -0.38 8.87 -16.47
C HIS A 129 -1.65 8.39 -15.79
N ALA A 130 -2.35 9.28 -15.08
CA ALA A 130 -3.65 8.98 -14.48
C ALA A 130 -4.67 8.52 -15.54
N LEU A 131 -4.74 9.21 -16.70
CA LEU A 131 -5.62 8.81 -17.79
C LEU A 131 -5.21 7.48 -18.42
N CYS A 132 -3.92 7.26 -18.67
CA CYS A 132 -3.41 5.99 -19.21
C CYS A 132 -3.80 4.82 -18.30
N PHE A 133 -3.60 4.99 -16.99
CA PHE A 133 -3.95 3.98 -15.99
C PHE A 133 -5.46 3.74 -15.95
N ALA A 134 -6.26 4.82 -15.95
CA ALA A 134 -7.71 4.74 -15.92
C ALA A 134 -8.28 4.01 -17.15
N LYS A 135 -7.71 4.21 -18.34
CA LYS A 135 -8.10 3.47 -19.55
C LYS A 135 -7.80 1.99 -19.45
N LYS A 136 -6.58 1.61 -19.02
CA LYS A 136 -6.17 0.20 -18.87
C LYS A 136 -6.96 -0.55 -17.80
N MET A 137 -7.39 0.15 -16.75
CA MET A 137 -8.29 -0.38 -15.72
C MET A 137 -9.77 -0.40 -16.13
N GLY A 138 -10.10 0.13 -17.32
CA GLY A 138 -11.48 0.24 -17.82
C GLY A 138 -12.32 1.31 -17.15
N CYS A 139 -11.73 2.16 -16.30
CA CYS A 139 -12.41 3.28 -15.65
C CYS A 139 -12.74 4.40 -16.64
N HIS A 140 -12.00 4.52 -17.74
CA HIS A 140 -12.30 5.41 -18.87
C HIS A 140 -12.28 4.56 -20.15
N ASN A 141 -13.16 4.89 -21.11
CA ASN A 141 -13.09 4.29 -22.45
C ASN A 141 -12.01 4.99 -23.30
N GLU A 142 -11.85 4.59 -24.57
CA GLU A 142 -10.87 5.23 -25.46
C GLU A 142 -11.15 6.70 -25.78
N ALA A 143 -12.42 7.11 -25.74
CA ALA A 143 -12.81 8.51 -25.89
C ALA A 143 -12.52 9.36 -24.64
N GLY A 144 -12.19 8.72 -23.51
CA GLY A 144 -11.99 9.37 -22.22
C GLY A 144 -13.27 9.50 -21.39
N ASP A 145 -14.36 8.85 -21.78
CA ASP A 145 -15.60 8.87 -20.99
C ASP A 145 -15.49 7.91 -19.80
N VAL A 146 -15.93 8.42 -18.65
CA VAL A 146 -15.90 7.72 -17.37
C VAL A 146 -16.86 6.53 -17.38
N GLN A 147 -16.37 5.36 -17.01
CA GLN A 147 -17.13 4.12 -16.89
C GLN A 147 -17.44 3.85 -15.41
N VAL A 148 -18.51 4.44 -14.90
CA VAL A 148 -18.87 4.40 -13.46
C VAL A 148 -19.04 2.97 -12.95
N ASP A 149 -19.63 2.08 -13.74
CA ASP A 149 -19.82 0.68 -13.33
C ASP A 149 -18.48 -0.05 -13.16
N LYS A 150 -17.49 0.24 -14.02
CA LYS A 150 -16.13 -0.30 -13.88
C LYS A 150 -15.39 0.30 -12.69
N ILE A 151 -15.59 1.58 -12.42
CA ILE A 151 -15.04 2.21 -11.20
C ILE A 151 -15.64 1.55 -9.96
N ARG A 152 -16.94 1.29 -9.95
CA ARG A 152 -17.62 0.57 -8.86
C ARG A 152 -17.06 -0.83 -8.67
N GLU A 153 -16.95 -1.62 -9.74
CA GLU A 153 -16.36 -2.97 -9.69
C GLU A 153 -14.94 -2.93 -9.12
N ASN A 154 -14.10 -2.01 -9.62
CA ASN A 154 -12.72 -1.85 -9.16
C ASN A 154 -12.64 -1.42 -7.69
N LEU A 155 -13.52 -0.53 -7.22
CA LEU A 155 -13.60 -0.13 -5.82
C LEU A 155 -14.07 -1.28 -4.92
N LYS A 156 -15.02 -2.11 -5.36
CA LYS A 156 -15.49 -3.28 -4.60
C LYS A 156 -14.42 -4.36 -4.41
N LEU A 157 -13.38 -4.39 -5.26
CA LEU A 157 -12.22 -5.27 -5.05
C LEU A 157 -11.42 -4.89 -3.80
N VAL A 158 -11.50 -3.63 -3.35
CA VAL A 158 -10.68 -3.08 -2.26
C VAL A 158 -11.50 -2.52 -1.10
N ILE A 159 -12.80 -2.31 -1.28
CA ILE A 159 -13.73 -1.80 -0.28
C ILE A 159 -14.94 -2.75 -0.22
N PRO A 160 -15.10 -3.53 0.86
CA PRO A 160 -16.21 -4.47 0.99
C PRO A 160 -17.54 -3.79 1.34
N ASP A 161 -17.52 -2.53 1.77
CA ASP A 161 -18.71 -1.76 2.13
C ASP A 161 -19.29 -1.02 0.92
N ASP A 162 -20.43 -1.49 0.44
CA ASP A 162 -21.14 -0.90 -0.70
C ASP A 162 -21.56 0.56 -0.46
N ALA A 163 -21.91 0.96 0.77
CA ALA A 163 -22.30 2.34 1.05
C ALA A 163 -21.11 3.29 0.92
N VAL A 164 -19.92 2.85 1.35
CA VAL A 164 -18.67 3.60 1.16
C VAL A 164 -18.31 3.70 -0.32
N VAL A 165 -18.49 2.64 -1.10
CA VAL A 165 -18.24 2.67 -2.55
C VAL A 165 -19.16 3.67 -3.24
N GLU A 166 -20.47 3.64 -2.98
CA GLU A 166 -21.40 4.59 -3.60
C GLU A 166 -21.14 6.05 -3.16
N ASP A 167 -20.77 6.26 -1.89
CA ASP A 167 -20.42 7.59 -1.38
C ASP A 167 -19.16 8.16 -2.07
N LEU A 168 -18.13 7.32 -2.25
CA LEU A 168 -16.92 7.70 -2.99
C LEU A 168 -17.21 8.00 -4.46
N ILE A 169 -18.03 7.19 -5.12
CA ILE A 169 -18.42 7.43 -6.51
C ILE A 169 -19.16 8.77 -6.61
N ALA A 170 -20.15 9.00 -5.75
CA ALA A 170 -20.95 10.21 -5.77
C ALA A 170 -20.12 11.49 -5.51
N LYS A 171 -19.09 11.40 -4.65
CA LYS A 171 -18.26 12.55 -4.28
C LYS A 171 -17.06 12.78 -5.18
N CYS A 172 -16.42 11.73 -5.66
CA CYS A 172 -15.12 11.82 -6.33
C CYS A 172 -15.19 11.66 -7.85
N VAL A 173 -16.21 11.00 -8.40
CA VAL A 173 -16.29 10.75 -9.85
C VAL A 173 -17.00 11.93 -10.50
N VAL A 174 -16.27 13.03 -10.67
CA VAL A 174 -16.76 14.30 -11.23
C VAL A 174 -16.03 14.61 -12.53
N GLN A 175 -16.78 14.75 -13.62
CA GLN A 175 -16.23 15.06 -14.93
C GLN A 175 -15.63 16.47 -14.94
N GLN A 176 -14.37 16.55 -15.37
CA GLN A 176 -13.60 17.79 -15.48
C GLN A 176 -13.57 18.28 -16.93
N ALA A 177 -12.86 19.38 -17.18
CA ALA A 177 -12.71 19.96 -18.51
C ALA A 177 -12.01 19.01 -19.50
N THR A 178 -11.10 18.15 -19.01
CA THR A 178 -10.38 17.16 -19.81
C THR A 178 -10.48 15.76 -19.18
N PRO A 179 -10.36 14.68 -19.97
CA PRO A 179 -10.25 13.32 -19.43
C PRO A 179 -9.04 13.14 -18.50
N GLU A 180 -7.93 13.81 -18.78
CA GLU A 180 -6.72 13.81 -17.94
C GLU A 180 -6.99 14.40 -16.56
N ASP A 181 -7.65 15.56 -16.51
CA ASP A 181 -8.06 16.18 -15.25
C ASP A 181 -9.09 15.33 -14.51
N THR A 182 -10.02 14.71 -15.24
CA THR A 182 -11.06 13.83 -14.65
C THR A 182 -10.43 12.62 -13.98
N ALA A 183 -9.54 11.92 -14.68
CA ALA A 183 -8.84 10.76 -14.15
C ALA A 183 -7.97 11.14 -12.93
N PHE A 184 -7.25 12.25 -13.02
CA PHE A 184 -6.37 12.72 -11.96
C PHE A 184 -7.12 13.15 -10.69
N GLU A 185 -8.13 14.03 -10.82
CA GLU A 185 -8.89 14.53 -9.67
C GLU A 185 -9.75 13.43 -9.02
N THR A 186 -10.29 12.49 -9.82
CA THR A 186 -10.98 11.32 -9.29
C THR A 186 -10.04 10.46 -8.43
N ALA A 187 -8.85 10.15 -8.95
CA ALA A 187 -7.86 9.36 -8.23
C ALA A 187 -7.39 10.06 -6.94
N LYS A 188 -7.13 11.37 -7.02
CA LYS A 188 -6.74 12.21 -5.88
C LYS A 188 -7.82 12.28 -4.80
N CYS A 189 -9.08 12.47 -5.18
CA CYS A 189 -10.20 12.53 -4.24
C CYS A 189 -10.38 11.19 -3.51
N ILE A 190 -10.40 10.07 -4.24
CA ILE A 190 -10.53 8.73 -3.65
C ILE A 190 -9.35 8.45 -2.70
N TYR A 191 -8.14 8.86 -3.09
CA TYR A 191 -6.96 8.72 -2.24
C TYR A 191 -7.08 9.54 -0.95
N ASN A 192 -7.45 10.83 -1.05
CA ASN A 192 -7.57 11.72 0.11
C ASN A 192 -8.71 11.32 1.05
N MET A 193 -9.86 10.91 0.52
CA MET A 193 -10.99 10.45 1.33
C MET A 193 -10.70 9.14 2.06
N LYS A 194 -9.76 8.33 1.54
CA LYS A 194 -9.30 7.09 2.18
C LYS A 194 -8.24 7.33 3.26
N LEU A 195 -7.64 8.52 3.31
CA LEU A 195 -6.70 8.96 4.35
C LEU A 195 -7.38 9.68 5.53
N LEU A 196 -8.71 9.85 5.48
CA LEU A 196 -9.56 10.42 6.54
C LEU A 196 -10.28 9.30 7.31
#